data_AF-A0A2V8BNR4-F1
#
_entry.id   AF-A0A2V8BNR4-F1
#
_cell.length_a   1.000
_cell.length_b   1.000
_cell.length_c   1.000
_cell.angle_alpha   90.00
_cell.angle_beta   90.00
_cell.angle_gamma   90.00
#
_symmetry.space_group_name_H-M   'P 1'
#
loop_
_entity.id
_entity.type
_entity.pdbx_description
1 polymer ?
#
loop_
_entity_poly.entity_id
_entity_poly.type
_entity_poly.pdbx_seq_one_letter_code
_entity_poly.pdbx_strand_id
1 'polypeptide(L)'
;MRRHSWFDDTAEHPMIQEQITKLDSFTSALADGVVSQKELSGQEHRLVTAMKTLEADLSDDLHAKVTTVLVELSAYNVMRLLHELQAERARMAFGRP
;
A
#
# COMPACT_ATOMS: atom_id res chain seq x y z
N MET A 1 -15.73 7.45 -13.57
CA MET A 1 -15.69 6.04 -13.13
C MET A 1 -16.63 5.85 -11.95
N ARG A 2 -17.29 4.69 -11.83
CA ARG A 2 -18.07 4.30 -10.65
C ARG A 2 -17.11 4.11 -9.47
N ARG A 3 -17.42 4.65 -8.29
CA ARG A 3 -16.60 4.42 -7.08
C ARG A 3 -16.63 2.93 -6.76
N HIS A 4 -15.47 2.28 -6.74
CA HIS A 4 -15.34 0.95 -6.14
C HIS A 4 -15.24 1.11 -4.64
N SER A 5 -16.01 0.31 -3.89
CA SER A 5 -15.91 0.26 -2.44
C SER A 5 -14.46 -0.08 -2.04
N TRP A 6 -13.98 0.51 -0.95
CA TRP A 6 -12.69 0.15 -0.35
C TRP A 6 -12.81 -1.10 0.56
N PHE A 7 -14.02 -1.63 0.70
CA PHE A 7 -14.37 -2.77 1.54
C PHE A 7 -15.24 -3.77 0.78
N ASP A 8 -15.06 -5.05 1.09
CA ASP A 8 -15.95 -6.16 0.78
C ASP A 8 -16.23 -6.88 2.11
N ASP A 9 -17.50 -7.19 2.36
CA ASP A 9 -17.96 -7.84 3.60
C ASP A 9 -17.34 -9.23 3.82
N THR A 10 -16.70 -9.80 2.79
CA THR A 10 -16.05 -11.12 2.81
C THR A 10 -14.53 -11.05 2.86
N ALA A 11 -13.92 -9.87 2.71
CA ALA A 11 -12.46 -9.75 2.63
C ALA A 11 -11.82 -9.57 4.03
N GLU A 12 -10.74 -10.32 4.30
CA GLU A 12 -9.97 -10.21 5.55
C GLU A 12 -9.04 -8.99 5.59
N HIS A 13 -8.93 -8.25 4.49
CA HIS A 13 -8.13 -7.03 4.37
C HIS A 13 -8.83 -5.97 3.51
N PRO A 14 -8.49 -4.67 3.66
CA PRO A 14 -9.03 -3.61 2.81
C PRO A 14 -8.84 -3.89 1.31
N MET A 15 -9.91 -3.84 0.52
CA MET A 15 -9.85 -4.07 -0.94
C MET A 15 -9.00 -3.02 -1.68
N ILE A 16 -8.74 -1.87 -1.05
CA ILE A 16 -7.86 -0.85 -1.62
C ILE A 16 -6.47 -1.40 -1.95
N GLN A 17 -6.01 -2.42 -1.23
CA GLN A 17 -4.72 -3.08 -1.47
C GLN A 17 -4.73 -3.90 -2.76
N GLU A 18 -5.86 -4.49 -3.15
CA GLU A 18 -5.97 -5.21 -4.42
C GLU A 18 -5.82 -4.27 -5.62
N GLN A 19 -6.16 -2.99 -5.45
CA GLN A 19 -6.01 -2.00 -6.52
C GLN A 19 -4.54 -1.68 -6.83
N ILE A 20 -3.61 -2.03 -5.94
CA ILE A 20 -2.17 -1.86 -6.19
C ILE A 20 -1.74 -2.69 -7.41
N THR A 21 -2.39 -3.83 -7.67
CA THR A 21 -2.15 -4.66 -8.87
C THR A 21 -2.48 -3.95 -10.18
N LYS A 22 -3.26 -2.86 -10.13
CA LYS A 22 -3.61 -2.03 -11.28
C LYS A 22 -2.59 -0.90 -11.51
N LEU A 23 -1.61 -0.74 -10.63
CA LEU A 23 -0.53 0.20 -10.82
C LEU A 23 0.58 -0.46 -11.64
N ASP A 24 0.67 -0.12 -12.93
CA ASP A 24 1.72 -0.63 -13.82
C ASP A 24 3.13 -0.43 -13.26
N SER A 25 3.34 0.66 -12.51
CA SER A 25 4.62 0.93 -11.85
C SER A 25 4.94 -0.04 -10.72
N PHE A 26 3.93 -0.58 -10.03
CA PHE A 26 4.11 -1.56 -8.98
C PHE A 26 4.35 -2.95 -9.56
N THR A 27 3.55 -3.35 -10.55
CA THR A 27 3.69 -4.66 -11.21
C THR A 27 5.03 -4.78 -11.93
N SER A 28 5.50 -3.69 -12.55
CA SER A 28 6.82 -3.66 -13.21
C SER A 28 7.97 -3.73 -12.22
N ALA A 29 7.91 -2.98 -11.10
CA ALA A 29 8.99 -2.92 -10.10
C ALA A 29 9.12 -4.20 -9.25
N LEU A 30 8.16 -5.12 -9.35
CA LEU A 30 8.21 -6.42 -8.67
C LEU A 30 8.50 -7.60 -9.62
N ALA A 31 8.60 -7.35 -10.93
CA ALA A 31 8.72 -8.40 -11.93
C ALA A 31 10.03 -9.20 -11.82
N ASP A 32 11.11 -8.56 -11.38
CA ASP A 32 12.43 -9.17 -11.16
C ASP A 32 12.70 -9.48 -9.67
N GLY A 33 11.73 -9.19 -8.80
CA GLY A 33 11.83 -9.38 -7.35
C GLY A 33 12.72 -8.37 -6.62
N VAL A 34 13.21 -7.32 -7.28
CA VAL A 34 14.11 -6.32 -6.68
C VAL A 34 13.62 -4.90 -6.96
N VAL A 35 13.12 -4.21 -5.95
CA VAL A 35 12.78 -2.79 -6.06
C VAL A 35 14.05 -1.94 -6.02
N SER A 36 14.40 -1.31 -7.13
CA SER A 36 15.54 -0.40 -7.22
C SER A 36 15.27 0.95 -6.55
N GLN A 37 16.34 1.68 -6.19
CA GLN A 37 16.23 3.05 -5.67
C GLN A 37 15.47 3.98 -6.63
N LYS A 38 15.69 3.85 -7.94
CA LYS A 38 15.02 4.65 -8.95
C LYS A 38 13.51 4.41 -8.97
N GLU A 39 13.08 3.16 -8.86
CA GLU A 39 11.67 2.80 -8.83
C GLU A 39 10.99 3.28 -7.55
N LEU A 40 11.69 3.15 -6.41
CA LEU A 40 11.22 3.67 -5.13
C LEU A 40 11.03 5.19 -5.17
N SER A 41 12.04 5.94 -5.60
CA SER A 41 11.94 7.40 -5.76
C SER A 41 10.84 7.80 -6.75
N GLY A 42 10.65 7.03 -7.82
CA GLY A 42 9.55 7.25 -8.78
C GLY A 42 8.17 7.06 -8.13
N GLN A 43 8.02 6.05 -7.27
CA GLN A 43 6.78 5.81 -6.53
C GLN A 43 6.52 6.91 -5.49
N GLU A 44 7.55 7.33 -4.76
CA GLU A 44 7.47 8.45 -3.81
C GLU A 44 7.02 9.74 -4.53
N HIS A 45 7.60 10.04 -5.68
CA HIS A 45 7.22 11.23 -6.46
C HIS A 45 5.73 11.19 -6.88
N ARG A 46 5.24 10.02 -7.33
CA ARG A 46 3.82 9.84 -7.67
C ARG A 46 2.91 10.00 -6.45
N LEU A 47 3.30 9.43 -5.31
CA LEU A 47 2.56 9.55 -4.05
C LEU A 47 2.46 11.00 -3.60
N VAL A 48 3.58 11.72 -3.54
CA VAL A 48 3.60 13.14 -3.13
C VAL A 48 2.75 14.00 -4.07
N THR A 49 2.82 13.76 -5.37
CA THR A 49 2.00 14.48 -6.35
C THR A 49 0.51 14.23 -6.11
N ALA A 50 0.11 12.97 -5.93
CA ALA A 50 -1.28 12.62 -5.65
C ALA A 50 -1.79 13.23 -4.34
N MET A 51 -0.98 13.20 -3.27
CA MET A 51 -1.33 13.80 -1.98
C MET A 51 -1.54 15.30 -2.10
N LYS A 52 -0.63 16.03 -2.77
CA LYS A 52 -0.76 17.48 -2.96
C LYS A 52 -1.99 17.87 -3.77
N THR A 53 -2.29 17.11 -4.84
CA THR A 53 -3.49 17.35 -5.64
C THR A 53 -4.76 17.11 -4.82
N LEU A 54 -4.82 16.03 -4.06
CA LEU A 54 -5.97 15.73 -3.23
C LEU A 54 -6.16 16.76 -2.11
N GLU A 55 -5.09 17.07 -1.37
CA GLU A 55 -5.10 17.96 -0.21
C GLU A 55 -5.67 19.34 -0.52
N ALA A 56 -5.39 19.89 -1.71
CA ALA A 56 -5.89 21.19 -2.14
C ALA A 56 -7.44 21.25 -2.29
N ASP A 57 -8.09 20.10 -2.49
CA ASP A 57 -9.53 19.99 -2.71
C ASP A 57 -10.31 19.61 -1.42
N LEU A 58 -9.62 19.36 -0.31
CA LEU A 58 -10.25 18.93 0.95
C LEU A 58 -10.59 20.13 1.85
N SER A 59 -11.78 20.11 2.44
CA SER A 59 -12.05 20.93 3.62
C SER A 59 -11.28 20.39 4.84
N ASP A 60 -11.05 21.20 5.86
CA ASP A 60 -10.33 20.79 7.09
C ASP A 60 -10.90 19.50 7.71
N ASP A 61 -12.23 19.39 7.83
CA ASP A 61 -12.89 18.19 8.36
C ASP A 61 -12.64 16.93 7.52
N LEU A 62 -12.54 17.07 6.20
CA LEU A 62 -12.31 15.96 5.28
C LEU A 62 -10.83 15.61 5.23
N HIS A 63 -9.96 16.62 5.28
CA HIS A 63 -8.51 16.46 5.41
C HIS A 63 -8.16 15.64 6.65
N ALA A 64 -8.74 15.97 7.81
CA ALA A 64 -8.50 15.21 9.03
C ALA A 64 -8.88 13.72 8.87
N LYS A 65 -10.04 13.43 8.29
CA LYS A 65 -10.50 12.05 8.04
C LYS A 65 -9.60 11.30 7.06
N VAL A 66 -9.23 11.94 5.94
CA VAL A 66 -8.34 11.35 4.94
C VAL A 66 -6.96 11.09 5.55
N THR A 67 -6.43 12.05 6.31
CA THR A 67 -5.16 11.90 7.05
C THR A 67 -5.19 10.69 7.97
N THR A 68 -6.26 10.51 8.76
CA THR A 68 -6.41 9.30 9.59
C THR A 68 -6.35 8.02 8.76
N VAL A 69 -7.06 7.95 7.62
CA VAL A 69 -7.04 6.78 6.74
C VAL A 69 -5.63 6.52 6.18
N LEU A 70 -4.92 7.56 5.74
CA LEU A 70 -3.56 7.43 5.20
C LEU A 70 -2.56 6.93 6.25
N VAL A 71 -2.69 7.42 7.49
CA VAL A 71 -1.86 6.98 8.62
C VAL A 71 -2.12 5.52 8.96
N GLU A 72 -3.39 5.14 9.16
CA GLU A 72 -3.77 3.77 9.49
C GLU A 72 -3.37 2.78 8.38
N LEU A 73 -3.59 3.14 7.12
CA LEU A 73 -3.21 2.30 5.98
C LEU A 73 -1.69 2.12 5.90
N SER A 74 -0.92 3.18 6.15
CA SER A 74 0.55 3.11 6.16
C SER A 74 1.06 2.23 7.29
N ALA A 75 0.52 2.40 8.50
CA ALA A 75 0.85 1.58 9.66
C ALA A 75 0.52 0.10 9.41
N TYR A 76 -0.70 -0.19 8.93
CA TYR A 76 -1.13 -1.55 8.61
C TYR A 76 -0.23 -2.22 7.58
N ASN A 77 0.11 -1.54 6.48
CA ASN A 77 0.97 -2.09 5.43
C ASN A 77 2.37 -2.46 5.97
N VAL A 78 2.95 -1.61 6.82
CA VAL A 78 4.24 -1.90 7.48
C VAL A 78 4.12 -3.09 8.42
N MET A 79 3.10 -3.10 9.29
CA MET A 79 2.87 -4.20 10.24
C MET A 79 2.68 -5.54 9.51
N ARG A 80 1.86 -5.56 8.45
CA ARG A 80 1.61 -6.73 7.63
C ARG A 80 2.89 -7.24 6.97
N LEU A 81 3.68 -6.37 6.33
CA LEU A 81 4.94 -6.75 5.70
C LEU A 81 5.93 -7.34 6.71
N LEU A 82 6.05 -6.74 7.90
CA LEU A 82 6.91 -7.24 8.97
C LEU A 82 6.43 -8.62 9.47
N HIS A 83 5.12 -8.79 9.63
CA HIS A 83 4.53 -10.07 10.04
C HIS A 83 4.81 -11.18 9.01
N GLU A 84 4.60 -10.91 7.72
CA GLU A 84 4.87 -11.85 6.63
C GLU A 84 6.37 -12.22 6.58
N LEU A 85 7.27 -11.25 6.72
CA LEU A 85 8.71 -11.50 6.75
C LEU A 85 9.14 -12.35 7.96
N GLN A 86 8.53 -12.11 9.13
CA GLN A 86 8.78 -12.93 10.32
C GLN A 86 8.30 -14.38 10.13
N ALA A 87 7.10 -14.56 9.55
CA ALA A 87 6.56 -15.88 9.25
C ALA A 87 7.44 -16.64 8.26
N GLU A 88 7.93 -15.99 7.21
CA GLU A 88 8.82 -16.61 6.23
C GLU A 88 10.18 -16.99 6.84
N ARG A 89 10.75 -16.13 7.68
CA ARG A 89 11.98 -16.44 8.42
C ARG A 89 11.81 -17.66 9.33
N ALA A 90 10.69 -17.74 10.05
CA ALA A 90 10.38 -18.90 10.89
C ALA A 90 10.23 -20.17 10.03
N ARG A 91 9.52 -20.10 8.91
CA ARG A 91 9.40 -21.22 7.95
C ARG A 91 10.75 -21.71 7.46
N MET A 92 11.66 -20.81 7.10
CA MET A 92 13.01 -21.16 6.64
C MET A 92 13.90 -21.72 7.77
N ALA A 93 13.74 -21.24 9.00
CA ALA A 93 14.51 -21.71 10.15
C ALA A 93 14.05 -23.09 10.65
N PHE A 94 12.75 -23.38 10.61
CA PHE A 94 12.15 -24.63 11.10
C PHE A 94 11.79 -25.62 9.99
N GLY A 95 11.93 -25.24 8.72
CA GLY A 95 11.59 -26.05 7.54
C GLY A 95 12.75 -26.84 6.92
N ARG A 96 13.87 -27.02 7.62
CA ARG A 96 14.93 -27.93 7.19
C ARG A 96 14.62 -29.35 7.68
N PRO A 97 14.73 -30.41 6.85
CA PRO A 97 14.54 -31.79 7.30
C PRO A 97 15.52 -32.19 8.40
#